data_AF-A0A442XH81-F1
#
_entry.id   AF-A0A442XH81-F1
#
_cell.length_a   1.000
_cell.length_b   1.000
_cell.length_c   1.000
_cell.angle_alpha   90.00
_cell.angle_beta   90.00
_cell.angle_gamma   90.00
#
_symmetry.space_group_name_H-M   'P 1'
#
loop_
_entity.id
_entity.type
_entity.pdbx_description
1 polymer ?
#
loop_
_entity_poly.entity_id
_entity_poly.type
_entity_poly.pdbx_seq_one_letter_code
_entity_poly.pdbx_strand_id
1 'polypeptide(L)'
;MRPAFGGIDFGTSNSTVGVIRDGQPQLVALEDGEVTLPSAVFFNFEDNRTYFGRRAIADYTDSIEGRLMRSLKSVLGGTLVHEKTRIKTRSIAFTEIIGLFVGHLRKRLEEDADDTVESVVLGRPVQFVDDDAEADAKAEGELENAARTQGFKHIAFQFEPIAAALDYEQKVTREELALIVDMGGGTSDFSIVRVSPQRARSLDRKDDILASRGIHIGGTDFDRLLSIAHVMPQLGYLSPTKDGKRNLPASYFIDLATWQRINLVYTARAMTHLRQIRYEAERADLVDRFIDIVEHRYGHALAALVERAKIELTEQSSAEVMVALTGAKFATEISRAGLEATIARDIERVAATVGETIRDAQVKPTAITAVFLTGGSTAIPLARQQILALVPQASVIEGDMFGSVGLGLALDAQRKFG
;
A
#
# COMPACT_ATOMS: atom_id res chain seq x y z
N MET A 1 5.13 16.94 -32.57
CA MET A 1 5.76 16.75 -31.24
C MET A 1 5.56 15.30 -30.85
N ARG A 2 6.52 14.68 -30.16
CA ARG A 2 6.27 13.37 -29.53
C ARG A 2 5.35 13.62 -28.33
N PRO A 3 4.32 12.78 -28.08
CA PRO A 3 3.46 12.93 -26.91
C PRO A 3 4.28 12.90 -25.63
N ALA A 4 3.80 13.59 -24.59
CA ALA A 4 4.44 13.56 -23.28
C ALA A 4 4.43 12.14 -22.69
N PHE A 5 5.41 11.87 -21.84
CA PHE A 5 5.56 10.61 -21.10
C PHE A 5 5.92 10.86 -19.64
N GLY A 6 5.71 9.86 -18.80
CA GLY A 6 6.07 9.93 -17.38
C GLY A 6 6.17 8.57 -16.72
N GLY A 7 6.59 8.59 -15.47
CA GLY A 7 6.53 7.46 -14.55
C GLY A 7 5.34 7.61 -13.60
N ILE A 8 4.59 6.54 -13.37
CA ILE A 8 3.52 6.52 -12.36
C ILE A 8 3.78 5.39 -11.38
N ASP A 9 3.98 5.74 -10.12
CA ASP A 9 3.92 4.81 -9.01
C ASP A 9 2.50 4.81 -8.45
N PHE A 10 1.73 3.77 -8.79
CA PHE A 10 0.43 3.52 -8.16
C PHE A 10 0.65 2.63 -6.94
N GLY A 11 0.93 3.22 -5.78
CA GLY A 11 1.17 2.48 -4.54
C GLY A 11 -0.12 2.15 -3.77
N THR A 12 -0.03 1.22 -2.83
CA THR A 12 -1.19 0.79 -2.01
C THR A 12 -1.74 1.92 -1.14
N SER A 13 -0.85 2.72 -0.53
CA SER A 13 -1.21 3.80 0.40
C SER A 13 -1.08 5.18 -0.22
N ASN A 14 0.00 5.42 -0.97
CA ASN A 14 0.30 6.68 -1.64
C ASN A 14 0.76 6.40 -3.06
N SER A 15 0.57 7.36 -3.95
CA SER A 15 0.99 7.33 -5.34
C SER A 15 1.80 8.58 -5.69
N THR A 16 2.72 8.45 -6.64
CA THR A 16 3.52 9.56 -7.16
C THR A 16 3.56 9.53 -8.68
N VAL A 17 3.83 10.70 -9.29
CA VAL A 17 4.03 10.84 -10.72
C VAL A 17 5.35 11.56 -10.95
N GLY A 18 6.21 10.98 -11.78
CA GLY A 18 7.52 11.52 -12.12
C GLY A 18 7.61 11.89 -13.60
N VAL A 19 8.32 12.99 -13.88
CA VAL A 19 8.61 13.51 -15.22
C VAL A 19 10.09 13.86 -15.34
N ILE A 20 10.59 14.03 -16.57
CA ILE A 20 11.90 14.61 -16.81
C ILE A 20 11.74 16.08 -17.18
N ARG A 21 12.43 16.96 -16.44
CA ARG A 21 12.58 18.39 -16.77
C ARG A 21 14.06 18.74 -16.81
N ASP A 22 14.48 19.40 -17.88
CA ASP A 22 15.87 19.80 -18.09
C ASP A 22 16.89 18.66 -17.91
N GLY A 23 16.48 17.44 -18.30
CA GLY A 23 17.30 16.22 -18.18
C GLY A 23 17.39 15.64 -16.76
N GLN A 24 16.61 16.16 -15.81
CA GLN A 24 16.56 15.67 -14.43
C GLN A 24 15.16 15.15 -14.07
N PRO A 25 15.06 14.08 -13.25
CA PRO A 25 13.77 13.60 -12.78
C PRO A 25 13.18 14.54 -11.74
N GLN A 26 11.89 14.82 -11.84
CA GLN A 26 11.13 15.62 -10.89
C GLN A 26 9.75 15.00 -10.67
N LEU A 27 9.21 15.16 -9.46
CA LEU A 27 7.84 14.75 -9.17
C LEU A 27 6.85 15.86 -9.53
N VAL A 28 5.68 15.46 -10.00
CA VAL A 28 4.54 16.33 -10.28
C VAL A 28 3.77 16.60 -9.00
N ALA A 29 3.33 17.85 -8.79
CA ALA A 29 2.42 18.18 -7.70
C ALA A 29 1.02 17.64 -8.01
N LEU A 30 0.51 16.74 -7.17
CA LEU A 30 -0.73 16.00 -7.42
C LEU A 30 -1.95 16.62 -6.72
N GLU A 31 -1.74 17.24 -5.57
CA GLU A 31 -2.80 17.81 -4.74
C GLU A 31 -2.25 18.90 -3.82
N ASP A 32 -2.81 20.10 -3.90
CA ASP A 32 -2.46 21.25 -3.03
C ASP A 32 -0.96 21.56 -2.92
N GLY A 33 -0.19 21.29 -3.98
CA GLY A 33 1.26 21.49 -4.04
C GLY A 33 2.08 20.29 -3.56
N GLU A 34 1.45 19.26 -3.00
CA GLU A 34 2.11 18.03 -2.55
C GLU A 34 2.40 17.09 -3.72
N VAL A 35 3.57 16.46 -3.70
CA VAL A 35 4.05 15.52 -4.74
C VAL A 35 3.56 14.09 -4.55
N THR A 36 2.96 13.80 -3.41
CA THR A 36 2.33 12.51 -3.09
C THR A 36 0.82 12.65 -3.09
N LEU A 37 0.12 11.62 -3.54
CA LEU A 37 -1.33 11.53 -3.50
C LEU A 37 -1.74 10.26 -2.75
N PRO A 38 -2.50 10.34 -1.64
CA PRO A 38 -3.06 9.16 -1.02
C PRO A 38 -3.88 8.34 -2.03
N SER A 39 -3.68 7.03 -2.05
CA SER A 39 -4.37 6.09 -2.94
C SER A 39 -5.80 5.83 -2.46
N ALA A 40 -6.60 6.89 -2.47
CA ALA A 40 -7.96 6.97 -1.97
C ALA A 40 -8.91 7.49 -3.06
N VAL A 41 -10.10 6.88 -3.13
CA VAL A 41 -11.20 7.30 -4.00
C VAL A 41 -12.45 7.47 -3.15
N PHE A 42 -13.10 8.62 -3.23
CA PHE A 42 -14.36 8.89 -2.56
C PHE A 42 -15.45 9.19 -3.59
N PHE A 43 -16.49 8.36 -3.57
CA PHE A 43 -17.70 8.59 -4.36
C PHE A 43 -18.68 9.39 -3.51
N ASN A 44 -18.80 10.68 -3.78
CA ASN A 44 -19.69 11.60 -3.08
C ASN A 44 -21.13 11.39 -3.59
N PHE A 45 -22.08 11.14 -2.67
CA PHE A 45 -23.47 10.86 -3.02
C PHE A 45 -24.33 12.12 -3.08
N GLU A 46 -23.89 13.22 -2.51
CA GLU A 46 -24.60 14.50 -2.51
C GLU A 46 -24.49 15.18 -3.87
N ASP A 47 -23.28 15.27 -4.43
CA ASP A 47 -23.01 15.94 -5.72
C ASP A 47 -22.79 14.97 -6.91
N ASN A 48 -22.73 13.65 -6.64
CA ASN A 48 -22.46 12.59 -7.62
C ASN A 48 -21.09 12.70 -8.30
N ARG A 49 -20.09 13.31 -7.66
CA ARG A 49 -18.71 13.39 -8.14
C ARG A 49 -17.82 12.39 -7.45
N THR A 50 -16.67 12.14 -8.08
CA THR A 50 -15.60 11.33 -7.52
C THR A 50 -14.44 12.23 -7.14
N TYR A 51 -13.99 12.10 -5.90
CA TYR A 51 -12.82 12.78 -5.35
C TYR A 51 -11.71 11.77 -5.09
N PHE A 52 -10.47 12.26 -5.08
CA PHE A 52 -9.25 11.46 -4.97
C PHE A 52 -8.36 12.05 -3.87
N GLY A 53 -7.35 11.31 -3.42
CA GLY A 53 -6.29 11.86 -2.57
C GLY A 53 -6.73 12.24 -1.16
N ARG A 54 -6.11 13.29 -0.60
CA ARG A 54 -6.45 13.86 0.70
C ARG A 54 -7.87 14.40 0.71
N ARG A 55 -8.35 14.98 -0.40
CA ARG A 55 -9.75 15.41 -0.48
C ARG A 55 -10.73 14.26 -0.29
N ALA A 56 -10.46 13.09 -0.89
CA ALA A 56 -11.29 11.91 -0.68
C ALA A 56 -11.35 11.49 0.80
N ILE A 57 -10.22 11.61 1.52
CA ILE A 57 -10.12 11.28 2.94
C ILE A 57 -10.82 12.35 3.80
N ALA A 58 -10.64 13.63 3.45
CA ALA A 58 -11.24 14.77 4.14
C ALA A 58 -12.77 14.71 4.04
N ASP A 59 -13.33 14.56 2.84
CA ASP A 59 -14.78 14.44 2.62
C ASP A 59 -15.38 13.31 3.47
N TYR A 60 -14.71 12.15 3.53
CA TYR A 60 -15.14 11.05 4.39
C TYR A 60 -15.06 11.38 5.89
N THR A 61 -14.01 12.07 6.32
CA THR A 61 -13.80 12.47 7.73
C THR A 61 -14.84 13.50 8.18
N ASP A 62 -15.20 14.42 7.28
CA ASP A 62 -16.26 15.42 7.47
C ASP A 62 -17.68 14.80 7.41
N SER A 63 -17.76 13.47 7.36
CA SER A 63 -19.01 12.69 7.36
C SER A 63 -19.95 13.01 6.21
N ILE A 64 -19.40 13.45 5.07
CA ILE A 64 -20.14 13.64 3.83
C ILE A 64 -20.70 12.29 3.37
N GLU A 65 -21.94 12.28 2.88
CA GLU A 65 -22.55 11.03 2.44
C GLU A 65 -21.82 10.48 1.20
N GLY A 66 -21.25 9.29 1.32
CA GLY A 66 -20.53 8.68 0.20
C GLY A 66 -19.92 7.32 0.48
N ARG A 67 -19.03 6.91 -0.42
CA ARG A 67 -18.23 5.69 -0.26
C ARG A 67 -16.76 5.95 -0.50
N LEU A 68 -15.97 5.75 0.56
CA LEU A 68 -14.51 5.72 0.49
C LEU A 68 -14.00 4.34 0.07
N MET A 69 -12.96 4.33 -0.75
CA MET A 69 -12.18 3.17 -1.16
C MET A 69 -10.70 3.46 -0.90
N ARG A 70 -10.00 2.53 -0.24
CA ARG A 70 -8.55 2.57 0.03
C ARG A 70 -7.91 1.21 -0.24
N SER A 71 -6.58 1.18 -0.30
CA SER A 71 -5.77 -0.03 -0.53
C SER A 71 -6.16 -0.76 -1.82
N LEU A 72 -6.48 0.01 -2.87
CA LEU A 72 -6.98 -0.51 -4.15
C LEU A 72 -5.94 -1.36 -4.88
N LYS A 73 -4.64 -1.08 -4.73
CA LYS A 73 -3.57 -1.88 -5.35
C LYS A 73 -3.57 -3.32 -4.84
N SER A 74 -3.80 -3.54 -3.54
CA SER A 74 -3.88 -4.86 -2.90
C SER A 74 -5.07 -5.71 -3.34
N VAL A 75 -5.95 -5.16 -4.19
CA VAL A 75 -7.04 -5.91 -4.80
C VAL A 75 -6.57 -6.65 -6.06
N LEU A 76 -5.55 -6.13 -6.77
CA LEU A 76 -4.98 -6.77 -7.97
C LEU A 76 -4.51 -8.19 -7.66
N GLY A 77 -4.78 -9.13 -8.56
CA GLY A 77 -4.44 -10.56 -8.35
C GLY A 77 -5.30 -11.29 -7.31
N GLY A 78 -6.11 -10.57 -6.52
CA GLY A 78 -7.02 -11.14 -5.54
C GLY A 78 -8.43 -11.40 -6.08
N THR A 79 -9.25 -12.15 -5.34
CA THR A 79 -10.64 -12.44 -5.75
C THR A 79 -11.53 -11.20 -5.84
N LEU A 80 -11.21 -10.15 -5.08
CA LEU A 80 -11.97 -8.90 -5.04
C LEU A 80 -11.91 -8.09 -6.33
N VAL A 81 -10.91 -8.31 -7.20
CA VAL A 81 -10.66 -7.46 -8.38
C VAL A 81 -11.81 -7.42 -9.37
N HIS A 82 -12.52 -8.54 -9.52
CA HIS A 82 -13.69 -8.65 -10.38
C HIS A 82 -15.02 -8.48 -9.63
N GLU A 83 -14.98 -8.37 -8.30
CA GLU A 83 -16.19 -8.09 -7.52
C GLU A 83 -16.68 -6.67 -7.80
N LYS A 84 -17.98 -6.46 -7.57
CA LYS A 84 -18.63 -5.17 -7.77
C LYS A 84 -19.09 -4.58 -6.47
N THR A 85 -18.84 -3.29 -6.29
CA THR A 85 -19.34 -2.49 -5.19
C THR A 85 -20.47 -1.59 -5.67
N ARG A 86 -21.51 -1.44 -4.85
CA ARG A 86 -22.68 -0.62 -5.22
C ARG A 86 -22.47 0.85 -4.87
N ILE A 87 -22.31 1.71 -5.86
CA ILE A 87 -22.23 3.18 -5.71
C ILE A 87 -23.59 3.77 -6.09
N LYS A 88 -24.39 4.15 -5.09
CA LYS A 88 -25.82 4.52 -5.25
C LYS A 88 -26.61 3.46 -6.04
N THR A 89 -26.97 3.79 -7.29
CA THR A 89 -27.72 2.92 -8.21
C THR A 89 -26.82 2.10 -9.14
N ARG A 90 -25.53 2.44 -9.24
CA ARG A 90 -24.56 1.78 -10.10
C ARG A 90 -23.82 0.69 -9.35
N SER A 91 -23.43 -0.36 -10.07
CA SER A 91 -22.56 -1.42 -9.58
C SER A 91 -21.27 -1.36 -10.39
N ILE A 92 -20.17 -0.98 -9.73
CA ILE A 92 -18.87 -0.72 -10.34
C ILE A 92 -17.88 -1.80 -9.90
N ALA A 93 -17.08 -2.33 -10.83
CA ALA A 93 -16.04 -3.31 -10.51
C ALA A 93 -14.81 -2.62 -9.91
N PHE A 94 -14.03 -3.32 -9.07
CA PHE A 94 -12.80 -2.76 -8.51
C PHE A 94 -11.79 -2.37 -9.59
N THR A 95 -11.69 -3.12 -10.70
CA THR A 95 -10.87 -2.73 -11.87
C THR A 95 -11.25 -1.37 -12.46
N GLU A 96 -12.54 -1.04 -12.52
CA GLU A 96 -13.00 0.27 -13.00
C GLU A 96 -12.62 1.38 -12.01
N ILE A 97 -12.67 1.12 -10.70
CA ILE A 97 -12.23 2.08 -9.66
C ILE A 97 -10.71 2.33 -9.75
N ILE A 98 -9.91 1.28 -9.92
CA ILE A 98 -8.46 1.40 -10.17
C ILE A 98 -8.22 2.22 -11.42
N GLY A 99 -8.97 1.95 -12.51
CA GLY A 99 -8.95 2.75 -13.72
C GLY A 99 -9.24 4.24 -13.45
N LEU A 100 -10.30 4.57 -12.71
CA LEU A 100 -10.61 5.96 -12.36
C LEU A 100 -9.46 6.65 -11.62
N PHE A 101 -8.79 5.95 -10.70
CA PHE A 101 -7.64 6.49 -9.97
C PHE A 101 -6.42 6.70 -10.89
N VAL A 102 -6.06 5.72 -11.70
CA VAL A 102 -4.98 5.83 -12.70
C VAL A 102 -5.28 6.95 -13.70
N GLY A 103 -6.54 7.11 -14.10
CA GLY A 103 -6.99 8.19 -14.98
C GLY A 103 -6.84 9.57 -14.35
N HIS A 104 -7.06 9.67 -13.03
CA HIS A 104 -6.78 10.90 -12.29
C HIS A 104 -5.28 11.24 -12.31
N LEU A 105 -4.39 10.26 -12.09
CA LEU A 105 -2.94 10.47 -12.17
C LEU A 105 -2.49 10.85 -13.60
N ARG A 106 -3.05 10.21 -14.63
CA ARG A 106 -2.83 10.60 -16.03
C ARG A 106 -3.22 12.06 -16.25
N LYS A 107 -4.39 12.47 -15.77
CA LYS A 107 -4.86 13.85 -15.92
C LYS A 107 -3.91 14.84 -15.26
N ARG A 108 -3.38 14.53 -14.07
CA ARG A 108 -2.36 15.38 -13.42
C ARG A 108 -1.08 15.49 -14.25
N LEU A 109 -0.64 14.39 -14.85
CA LEU A 109 0.50 14.37 -15.74
C LEU A 109 0.27 15.21 -17.02
N GLU A 110 -0.93 15.15 -17.60
CA GLU A 110 -1.30 15.98 -18.76
C GLU A 110 -1.40 17.46 -18.42
N GLU A 111 -2.01 17.80 -17.28
CA GLU A 111 -2.07 19.18 -16.76
C GLU A 111 -0.68 19.77 -16.54
N ASP A 112 0.26 18.96 -16.03
CA ASP A 112 1.64 19.36 -15.79
C ASP A 112 2.46 19.52 -17.08
N ALA A 113 2.25 18.63 -18.04
CA ALA A 113 2.95 18.65 -19.33
C ALA A 113 2.40 19.68 -20.33
N ASP A 114 1.18 20.18 -20.11
CA ASP A 114 0.39 20.95 -21.08
C ASP A 114 0.28 20.24 -22.46
N ASP A 115 0.23 18.91 -22.43
CA ASP A 115 0.14 18.04 -23.61
C ASP A 115 -0.58 16.73 -23.25
N THR A 116 -1.03 16.04 -24.29
CA THR A 116 -1.55 14.68 -24.20
C THR A 116 -0.45 13.68 -23.82
N VAL A 117 -0.79 12.74 -22.94
CA VAL A 117 0.11 11.69 -22.48
C VAL A 117 -0.39 10.34 -22.95
N GLU A 118 0.37 9.74 -23.87
CA GLU A 118 0.05 8.42 -24.45
C GLU A 118 1.01 7.31 -23.98
N SER A 119 2.14 7.68 -23.37
CA SER A 119 3.21 6.76 -22.96
C SER A 119 3.49 6.87 -21.47
N VAL A 120 3.63 5.72 -20.79
CA VAL A 120 3.88 5.70 -19.34
C VAL A 120 4.69 4.47 -18.93
N VAL A 121 5.56 4.66 -17.93
CA VAL A 121 6.12 3.54 -17.16
C VAL A 121 5.38 3.42 -15.83
N LEU A 122 4.74 2.27 -15.59
CA LEU A 122 4.06 1.97 -14.35
C LEU A 122 4.98 1.20 -13.41
N GLY A 123 5.01 1.60 -12.13
CA GLY A 123 5.61 0.81 -11.07
C GLY A 123 4.81 -0.46 -10.79
N ARG A 124 5.50 -1.56 -10.55
CA ARG A 124 4.91 -2.80 -9.99
C ARG A 124 5.78 -3.38 -8.89
N PRO A 125 5.20 -4.13 -7.92
CA PRO A 125 5.97 -4.96 -7.01
C PRO A 125 6.74 -6.03 -7.79
N VAL A 126 7.73 -6.66 -7.16
CA VAL A 126 8.41 -7.82 -7.75
C VAL A 126 7.41 -8.94 -7.98
N GLN A 127 6.48 -9.13 -7.04
CA GLN A 127 5.35 -10.06 -7.16
C GLN A 127 4.04 -9.40 -6.70
N PHE A 128 3.02 -9.41 -7.56
CA PHE A 128 1.60 -9.16 -7.24
C PHE A 128 0.86 -10.38 -6.71
N VAL A 129 1.39 -11.60 -6.94
CA VAL A 129 0.89 -12.83 -6.33
C VAL A 129 2.07 -13.74 -5.98
N ASP A 130 2.14 -14.21 -4.73
CA ASP A 130 3.19 -15.13 -4.27
C ASP A 130 3.05 -16.51 -4.93
N ASP A 131 4.18 -17.12 -5.29
CA ASP A 131 4.30 -18.52 -5.74
C ASP A 131 3.40 -18.95 -6.94
N ASP A 132 2.82 -18.00 -7.68
CA ASP A 132 1.99 -18.24 -8.86
C ASP A 132 2.28 -17.24 -9.99
N ALA A 133 3.13 -17.64 -10.93
CA ALA A 133 3.56 -16.80 -12.05
C ALA A 133 2.43 -16.46 -13.03
N GLU A 134 1.42 -17.32 -13.17
CA GLU A 134 0.28 -17.06 -14.06
C GLU A 134 -0.65 -16.02 -13.43
N ALA A 135 -0.93 -16.17 -12.14
CA ALA A 135 -1.71 -15.18 -11.39
C ALA A 135 -1.00 -13.82 -11.29
N ASP A 136 0.33 -13.81 -11.12
CA ASP A 136 1.13 -12.59 -11.12
C ASP A 136 1.05 -11.84 -12.46
N ALA A 137 1.25 -12.55 -13.57
CA ALA A 137 1.13 -11.97 -14.91
C ALA A 137 -0.29 -11.46 -15.18
N LYS A 138 -1.31 -12.15 -14.67
CA LYS A 138 -2.69 -11.70 -14.75
C LYS A 138 -2.91 -10.39 -13.97
N ALA A 139 -2.36 -10.26 -12.77
CA ALA A 139 -2.46 -9.04 -11.96
C ALA A 139 -1.78 -7.83 -12.64
N GLU A 140 -0.60 -8.02 -13.25
CA GLU A 140 0.03 -6.99 -14.09
C GLU A 140 -0.90 -6.59 -15.26
N GLY A 141 -1.48 -7.58 -15.94
CA GLY A 141 -2.43 -7.36 -17.03
C GLY A 141 -3.71 -6.63 -16.59
N GLU A 142 -4.17 -6.82 -15.36
CA GLU A 142 -5.31 -6.08 -14.79
C GLU A 142 -4.99 -4.58 -14.66
N LEU A 143 -3.80 -4.25 -14.15
CA LEU A 143 -3.32 -2.86 -14.05
C LEU A 143 -3.08 -2.25 -15.44
N GLU A 144 -2.47 -3.01 -16.35
CA GLU A 144 -2.26 -2.60 -17.74
C GLU A 144 -3.60 -2.27 -18.43
N ASN A 145 -4.60 -3.14 -18.30
CA ASN A 145 -5.92 -2.94 -18.87
C ASN A 145 -6.63 -1.72 -18.27
N ALA A 146 -6.50 -1.50 -16.96
CA ALA A 146 -7.02 -0.32 -16.29
C ALA A 146 -6.39 0.96 -16.88
N ALA A 147 -5.07 0.98 -17.06
CA ALA A 147 -4.34 2.10 -17.67
C ALA A 147 -4.72 2.30 -19.16
N ARG A 148 -4.81 1.24 -19.96
CA ARG A 148 -5.25 1.32 -21.37
C ARG A 148 -6.65 1.93 -21.50
N THR A 149 -7.56 1.55 -20.62
CA THR A 149 -8.94 2.10 -20.59
C THR A 149 -8.96 3.59 -20.31
N GLN A 150 -7.95 4.12 -19.62
CA GLN A 150 -7.81 5.56 -19.36
C GLN A 150 -7.10 6.34 -20.48
N GLY A 151 -6.68 5.68 -21.56
CA GLY A 151 -6.12 6.33 -22.75
C GLY A 151 -4.61 6.18 -22.95
N PHE A 152 -3.89 5.47 -22.08
CA PHE A 152 -2.48 5.14 -22.33
C PHE A 152 -2.37 4.12 -23.47
N LYS A 153 -1.49 4.40 -24.45
CA LYS A 153 -1.24 3.52 -25.61
C LYS A 153 0.02 2.68 -25.43
N HIS A 154 1.08 3.31 -24.93
CA HIS A 154 2.39 2.69 -24.73
C HIS A 154 2.67 2.56 -23.24
N ILE A 155 2.47 1.36 -22.70
CA ILE A 155 2.65 1.07 -21.29
C ILE A 155 3.85 0.14 -21.16
N ALA A 156 4.76 0.48 -20.26
CA ALA A 156 5.82 -0.41 -19.81
C ALA A 156 5.77 -0.53 -18.30
N PHE A 157 6.27 -1.64 -17.76
CA PHE A 157 6.41 -1.84 -16.33
C PHE A 157 7.88 -1.75 -15.89
N GLN A 158 8.07 -1.41 -14.62
CA GLN A 158 9.34 -1.47 -13.93
C GLN A 158 9.10 -1.89 -12.47
N PHE A 159 9.99 -2.71 -11.93
CA PHE A 159 9.93 -3.08 -10.53
C PHE A 159 10.18 -1.85 -9.65
N GLU A 160 9.33 -1.65 -8.65
CA GLU A 160 9.44 -0.58 -7.65
C GLU A 160 10.82 -0.51 -6.98
N PRO A 161 11.39 -1.61 -6.44
CA PRO A 161 12.74 -1.56 -5.85
C PRO A 161 13.83 -1.21 -6.89
N ILE A 162 13.64 -1.57 -8.16
CA ILE A 162 14.58 -1.21 -9.22
C ILE A 162 14.45 0.27 -9.56
N ALA A 163 13.23 0.82 -9.63
CA ALA A 163 13.03 2.24 -9.82
C ALA A 163 13.70 3.05 -8.69
N ALA A 164 13.52 2.67 -7.43
CA ALA A 164 14.20 3.30 -6.31
C ALA A 164 15.74 3.25 -6.45
N ALA A 165 16.30 2.14 -6.94
CA ALA A 165 17.74 2.03 -7.21
C ALA A 165 18.23 2.99 -8.31
N LEU A 166 17.42 3.24 -9.34
CA LEU A 166 17.76 4.15 -10.45
C LEU A 166 17.90 5.61 -9.99
N ASP A 167 17.03 6.08 -9.09
CA ASP A 167 17.16 7.40 -8.48
C ASP A 167 18.46 7.49 -7.67
N TYR A 168 18.73 6.48 -6.85
CA TYR A 168 19.93 6.47 -6.04
C TYR A 168 21.20 6.48 -6.88
N GLU A 169 21.25 5.71 -7.96
CA GLU A 169 22.44 5.58 -8.78
C GLU A 169 22.95 6.93 -9.32
N GLN A 170 22.07 7.93 -9.46
CA GLN A 170 22.48 9.29 -9.84
C GLN A 170 23.46 9.94 -8.85
N LYS A 171 23.45 9.50 -7.58
CA LYS A 171 24.24 10.04 -6.48
C LYS A 171 25.53 9.24 -6.24
N VAL A 172 25.67 8.09 -6.89
CA VAL A 172 26.78 7.17 -6.72
C VAL A 172 28.02 7.65 -7.48
N THR A 173 29.21 7.45 -6.91
CA THR A 173 30.50 7.83 -7.55
C THR A 173 31.38 6.63 -7.90
N ARG A 174 31.06 5.43 -7.42
CA ARG A 174 31.81 4.18 -7.66
C ARG A 174 30.86 2.99 -7.72
N GLU A 175 31.28 1.90 -8.34
CA GLU A 175 30.48 0.67 -8.32
C GLU A 175 30.29 0.15 -6.88
N GLU A 176 29.06 -0.22 -6.54
CA GLU A 176 28.72 -0.85 -5.27
C GLU A 176 27.54 -1.82 -5.40
N LEU A 177 27.42 -2.73 -4.42
CA LEU A 177 26.29 -3.64 -4.31
C LEU A 177 25.31 -3.08 -3.28
N ALA A 178 24.09 -2.87 -3.74
CA ALA A 178 22.99 -2.30 -2.98
C ALA A 178 21.91 -3.37 -2.73
N LEU A 179 21.48 -3.48 -1.48
CA LEU A 179 20.22 -4.14 -1.14
C LEU A 179 19.11 -3.09 -1.12
N ILE A 180 18.14 -3.20 -2.01
CA ILE A 180 16.92 -2.41 -1.98
C ILE A 180 15.85 -3.16 -1.20
N VAL A 181 15.23 -2.48 -0.26
CA VAL A 181 14.14 -2.97 0.57
C VAL A 181 13.00 -1.98 0.44
N ASP A 182 11.94 -2.39 -0.24
CA ASP A 182 10.70 -1.63 -0.34
C ASP A 182 9.63 -2.32 0.50
N MET A 183 9.28 -1.75 1.66
CA MET A 183 8.17 -2.26 2.47
C MET A 183 7.01 -1.27 2.41
N GLY A 184 6.20 -1.44 1.37
CA GLY A 184 5.02 -0.62 1.10
C GLY A 184 3.81 -0.96 1.96
N GLY A 185 2.63 -0.56 1.48
CA GLY A 185 1.36 -0.82 2.15
C GLY A 185 0.84 -2.25 1.95
N GLY A 186 1.06 -2.85 0.78
CA GLY A 186 0.51 -4.17 0.42
C GLY A 186 1.55 -5.27 0.22
N THR A 187 2.78 -4.92 -0.15
CA THR A 187 3.85 -5.87 -0.46
C THR A 187 5.15 -5.42 0.20
N SER A 188 6.07 -6.36 0.36
CA SER A 188 7.48 -6.09 0.66
C SER A 188 8.35 -6.70 -0.42
N ASP A 189 9.16 -5.88 -1.06
CA ASP A 189 9.93 -6.22 -2.25
C ASP A 189 11.42 -5.96 -2.02
N PHE A 190 12.26 -6.89 -2.47
CA PHE A 190 13.69 -6.85 -2.21
C PHE A 190 14.47 -7.11 -3.49
N SER A 191 15.50 -6.32 -3.72
CA SER A 191 16.39 -6.49 -4.87
C SER A 191 17.85 -6.32 -4.47
N ILE A 192 18.72 -7.20 -4.97
CA ILE A 192 20.18 -6.94 -4.94
C ILE A 192 20.57 -6.36 -6.29
N VAL A 193 21.06 -5.13 -6.29
CA VAL A 193 21.38 -4.39 -7.50
C VAL A 193 22.85 -3.94 -7.45
N ARG A 194 23.54 -4.10 -8.58
CA ARG A 194 24.83 -3.47 -8.81
C ARG A 194 24.60 -2.07 -9.36
N VAL A 195 24.92 -1.05 -8.59
CA VAL A 195 24.80 0.35 -9.00
C VAL A 195 26.17 0.90 -9.36
N SER A 196 26.29 1.57 -10.50
CA SER A 196 27.56 2.22 -10.90
C SER A 196 27.33 3.37 -11.88
N PRO A 197 28.14 4.44 -11.84
CA PRO A 197 28.03 5.57 -12.76
C PRO A 197 28.21 5.18 -14.24
N GLN A 198 29.02 4.16 -14.51
CA GLN A 198 29.30 3.70 -15.87
C GLN A 198 28.10 2.91 -16.43
N ARG A 199 27.51 2.02 -15.63
CA ARG A 199 26.36 1.18 -16.05
C ARG A 199 25.05 1.96 -16.08
N ALA A 200 24.93 3.05 -15.33
CA ALA A 200 23.81 4.00 -15.42
C ALA A 200 23.52 4.47 -16.86
N ARG A 201 24.56 4.51 -17.70
CA ARG A 201 24.50 4.93 -19.12
C ARG A 201 24.13 3.80 -20.09
N SER A 202 24.06 2.56 -19.61
CA SER A 202 23.68 1.40 -20.42
C SER A 202 22.17 1.38 -20.68
N LEU A 203 21.80 1.03 -21.91
CA LEU A 203 20.41 0.82 -22.31
C LEU A 203 19.86 -0.53 -21.80
N ASP A 204 20.73 -1.54 -21.70
CA ASP A 204 20.37 -2.83 -21.08
C ASP A 204 21.05 -2.95 -19.72
N ARG A 205 20.23 -3.20 -18.70
CA ARG A 205 20.60 -3.22 -17.29
C ARG A 205 20.11 -4.48 -16.57
N LYS A 206 19.65 -5.48 -17.32
CA LYS A 206 19.17 -6.73 -16.73
C LYS A 206 20.26 -7.39 -15.87
N ASP A 207 21.51 -7.35 -16.31
CA ASP A 207 22.67 -7.93 -15.60
C ASP A 207 23.09 -7.16 -14.34
N ASP A 208 22.53 -5.96 -14.12
CA ASP A 208 22.74 -5.18 -12.90
C ASP A 208 21.83 -5.66 -11.76
N ILE A 209 20.72 -6.29 -12.10
CA ILE A 209 19.76 -6.87 -11.14
C ILE A 209 20.21 -8.30 -10.85
N LEU A 210 20.86 -8.52 -9.71
CA LEU A 210 21.43 -9.82 -9.37
C LEU A 210 20.37 -10.79 -8.86
N ALA A 211 19.40 -10.29 -8.10
CA ALA A 211 18.23 -11.05 -7.67
C ALA A 211 17.11 -10.09 -7.27
N SER A 212 15.88 -10.58 -7.32
CA SER A 212 14.71 -9.88 -6.79
C SER A 212 13.69 -10.89 -6.26
N ARG A 213 13.07 -10.59 -5.12
CA ARG A 213 11.95 -11.36 -4.54
C ARG A 213 10.93 -10.40 -3.93
N GLY A 214 9.67 -10.82 -3.92
CA GLY A 214 8.59 -10.14 -3.21
C GLY A 214 7.96 -11.06 -2.18
N ILE A 215 7.15 -10.48 -1.29
CA ILE A 215 6.24 -11.20 -0.41
C ILE A 215 5.00 -10.33 -0.13
N HIS A 216 3.81 -10.95 -0.07
CA HIS A 216 2.55 -10.27 0.24
C HIS A 216 2.38 -10.00 1.73
N ILE A 217 3.29 -9.18 2.26
CA ILE A 217 3.25 -8.64 3.62
C ILE A 217 3.56 -7.16 3.51
N GLY A 218 2.63 -6.30 3.93
CA GLY A 218 2.85 -4.86 3.93
C GLY A 218 2.26 -4.16 5.15
N GLY A 219 2.34 -2.83 5.15
CA GLY A 219 1.87 -1.98 6.24
C GLY A 219 0.40 -2.20 6.60
N THR A 220 -0.45 -2.51 5.62
CA THR A 220 -1.88 -2.76 5.82
C THR A 220 -2.16 -4.11 6.49
N ASP A 221 -1.29 -5.11 6.34
CA ASP A 221 -1.36 -6.35 7.11
C ASP A 221 -0.99 -6.12 8.57
N PHE A 222 0.02 -5.29 8.83
CA PHE A 222 0.36 -4.89 10.19
C PHE A 222 -0.79 -4.13 10.85
N ASP A 223 -1.47 -3.22 10.13
CA ASP A 223 -2.69 -2.56 10.62
C ASP A 223 -3.78 -3.57 10.99
N ARG A 224 -4.04 -4.52 10.08
CA ARG A 224 -5.04 -5.56 10.27
C ARG A 224 -4.72 -6.44 11.48
N LEU A 225 -3.48 -6.91 11.61
CA LEU A 225 -3.04 -7.75 12.72
C LEU A 225 -3.12 -6.99 14.05
N LEU A 226 -2.65 -5.74 14.07
CA LEU A 226 -2.72 -4.88 15.25
C LEU A 226 -4.18 -4.61 15.66
N SER A 227 -5.04 -4.33 14.70
CA SER A 227 -6.48 -4.14 14.91
C SER A 227 -7.12 -5.40 15.48
N ILE A 228 -6.86 -6.57 14.88
CA ILE A 228 -7.38 -7.86 15.35
C ILE A 228 -6.93 -8.17 16.78
N ALA A 229 -5.66 -7.90 17.11
CA ALA A 229 -5.10 -8.21 18.41
C ALA A 229 -5.57 -7.26 19.52
N HIS A 230 -5.70 -5.96 19.24
CA HIS A 230 -5.86 -4.95 20.30
C HIS A 230 -7.16 -4.15 20.25
N VAL A 231 -7.82 -4.06 19.09
CA VAL A 231 -9.02 -3.22 18.87
C VAL A 231 -10.28 -4.06 18.71
N MET A 232 -10.26 -5.06 17.83
CA MET A 232 -11.40 -5.96 17.59
C MET A 232 -11.94 -6.64 18.86
N PRO A 233 -11.13 -6.98 19.89
CA PRO A 233 -11.65 -7.49 21.15
C PRO A 233 -12.59 -6.51 21.87
N GLN A 234 -12.37 -5.19 21.72
CA GLN A 234 -13.27 -4.14 22.24
C GLN A 234 -14.61 -4.07 21.52
N LEU A 235 -14.75 -4.81 20.42
CA LEU A 235 -15.97 -4.97 19.63
C LEU A 235 -16.60 -6.37 19.78
N GLY A 236 -15.97 -7.26 20.56
CA GLY A 236 -16.46 -8.61 20.82
C GLY A 236 -15.77 -9.71 20.01
N TYR A 237 -14.65 -9.43 19.34
CA TYR A 237 -13.88 -10.43 18.62
C TYR A 237 -13.47 -11.59 19.53
N LEU A 238 -13.77 -12.82 19.08
CA LEU A 238 -13.57 -14.08 19.81
C LEU A 238 -14.18 -14.12 21.23
N SER A 239 -15.12 -13.21 21.54
CA SER A 239 -15.88 -13.32 22.78
C SER A 239 -16.80 -14.55 22.73
N PRO A 240 -17.08 -15.18 23.88
CA PRO A 240 -17.96 -16.35 23.96
C PRO A 240 -19.44 -16.01 23.65
N THR A 241 -20.18 -17.01 23.17
CA THR A 241 -21.64 -16.98 23.14
C THR A 241 -22.22 -17.16 24.54
N LYS A 242 -23.48 -16.74 24.75
CA LYS A 242 -24.20 -16.87 26.04
C LYS A 242 -24.25 -18.30 26.59
N ASP A 243 -24.23 -19.29 25.71
CA ASP A 243 -24.23 -20.70 26.09
C ASP A 243 -22.82 -21.27 26.34
N GLY A 244 -21.76 -20.47 26.15
CA GLY A 244 -20.36 -20.81 26.39
C GLY A 244 -19.79 -21.87 25.45
N LYS A 245 -20.53 -22.31 24.42
CA LYS A 245 -20.12 -23.44 23.58
C LYS A 245 -19.15 -23.07 22.48
N ARG A 246 -19.15 -21.81 22.06
CA ARG A 246 -18.36 -21.31 20.94
C ARG A 246 -18.02 -19.83 21.13
N ASN A 247 -17.05 -19.36 20.36
CA ASN A 247 -16.79 -17.94 20.21
C ASN A 247 -17.64 -17.35 19.09
N LEU A 248 -17.85 -16.04 19.13
CA LEU A 248 -18.48 -15.28 18.06
C LEU A 248 -17.72 -15.46 16.74
N PRO A 249 -18.42 -15.49 15.59
CA PRO A 249 -17.79 -15.70 14.29
C PRO A 249 -16.83 -14.55 13.95
N ALA A 250 -15.61 -14.91 13.57
CA ALA A 250 -14.52 -13.96 13.33
C ALA A 250 -14.63 -13.16 12.02
N SER A 251 -15.41 -13.62 11.04
CA SER A 251 -15.35 -13.12 9.66
C SER A 251 -15.61 -11.61 9.54
N TYR A 252 -16.66 -11.10 10.19
CA TYR A 252 -17.01 -9.67 10.12
C TYR A 252 -15.98 -8.77 10.80
N PHE A 253 -15.34 -9.25 11.86
CA PHE A 253 -14.26 -8.53 12.53
C PHE A 253 -13.02 -8.45 11.65
N ILE A 254 -12.68 -9.55 10.98
CA ILE A 254 -11.58 -9.58 10.00
C ILE A 254 -11.90 -8.65 8.82
N ASP A 255 -13.14 -8.64 8.33
CA ASP A 255 -13.58 -7.74 7.26
C ASP A 255 -13.47 -6.26 7.67
N LEU A 256 -13.87 -5.91 8.90
CA LEU A 256 -13.73 -4.55 9.44
C LEU A 256 -12.26 -4.15 9.65
N ALA A 257 -11.40 -5.09 10.04
CA ALA A 257 -9.97 -4.85 10.23
C ALA A 257 -9.17 -4.78 8.92
N THR A 258 -9.77 -5.08 7.78
CA THR A 258 -9.08 -5.14 6.48
C THR A 258 -9.55 -4.02 5.56
N TRP A 259 -8.70 -3.02 5.31
CA TRP A 259 -9.01 -1.78 4.57
C TRP A 259 -9.92 -1.97 3.34
N GLN A 260 -9.53 -2.81 2.39
CA GLN A 260 -10.25 -3.05 1.14
C GLN A 260 -11.57 -3.82 1.31
N ARG A 261 -11.82 -4.43 2.48
CA ARG A 261 -13.01 -5.24 2.79
C ARG A 261 -14.01 -4.51 3.70
N ILE A 262 -13.66 -3.35 4.26
CA ILE A 262 -14.54 -2.59 5.18
C ILE A 262 -15.92 -2.35 4.56
N ASN A 263 -15.99 -2.06 3.26
CA ASN A 263 -17.28 -1.82 2.61
C ASN A 263 -18.22 -3.06 2.60
N LEU A 264 -17.70 -4.28 2.78
CA LEU A 264 -18.50 -5.51 2.85
C LEU A 264 -19.33 -5.58 4.14
N VAL A 265 -18.87 -4.95 5.23
CA VAL A 265 -19.60 -4.94 6.50
C VAL A 265 -20.79 -3.97 6.50
N TYR A 266 -20.85 -3.00 5.58
CA TYR A 266 -21.95 -2.02 5.47
C TYR A 266 -23.18 -2.52 4.72
N THR A 267 -23.24 -3.81 4.37
CA THR A 267 -24.39 -4.38 3.66
C THR A 267 -25.54 -4.69 4.61
N ALA A 268 -26.78 -4.63 4.12
CA ALA A 268 -27.96 -5.00 4.93
C ALA A 268 -27.88 -6.46 5.44
N ARG A 269 -27.26 -7.35 4.65
CA ARG A 269 -26.98 -8.74 5.03
C ARG A 269 -26.02 -8.80 6.22
N ALA A 270 -24.90 -8.09 6.15
CA ALA A 270 -23.94 -8.02 7.26
C ALA A 270 -24.61 -7.44 8.52
N MET A 271 -25.40 -6.37 8.41
CA MET A 271 -26.13 -5.80 9.54
C MET A 271 -27.11 -6.79 10.19
N THR A 272 -27.84 -7.56 9.37
CA THR A 272 -28.73 -8.62 9.87
C THR A 272 -27.96 -9.67 10.67
N HIS A 273 -26.82 -10.11 10.15
CA HIS A 273 -25.97 -11.09 10.81
C HIS A 273 -25.33 -10.53 12.10
N LEU A 274 -24.90 -9.27 12.11
CA LEU A 274 -24.36 -8.60 13.31
C LEU A 274 -25.41 -8.51 14.42
N ARG A 275 -26.67 -8.23 14.08
CA ARG A 275 -27.78 -8.24 15.05
C ARG A 275 -28.04 -9.65 15.62
N GLN A 276 -27.88 -10.70 14.80
CA GLN A 276 -27.94 -12.08 15.29
C GLN A 276 -26.75 -12.41 16.22
N ILE A 277 -25.53 -12.04 15.82
CA ILE A 277 -24.30 -12.20 16.63
C ILE A 277 -24.49 -11.53 17.99
N ARG A 278 -25.01 -10.29 18.01
CA ARG A 278 -25.33 -9.55 19.24
C ARG A 278 -26.31 -10.31 20.14
N TYR A 279 -27.33 -10.94 19.58
CA TYR A 279 -28.30 -11.72 20.36
C TYR A 279 -27.66 -12.94 21.03
N GLU A 280 -26.70 -13.58 20.35
CA GLU A 280 -25.99 -14.77 20.82
C GLU A 280 -24.80 -14.45 21.75
N ALA A 281 -24.28 -13.22 21.72
CA ALA A 281 -23.09 -12.80 22.46
C ALA A 281 -23.29 -12.75 23.99
N GLU A 282 -22.32 -13.30 24.74
CA GLU A 282 -22.27 -13.12 26.20
C GLU A 282 -22.11 -11.63 26.56
N ARG A 283 -21.27 -10.91 25.79
CA ARG A 283 -21.00 -9.48 25.93
C ARG A 283 -21.65 -8.68 24.80
N ALA A 284 -22.97 -8.57 24.85
CA ALA A 284 -23.76 -7.83 23.86
C ALA A 284 -23.34 -6.35 23.74
N ASP A 285 -22.86 -5.74 24.82
CA ASP A 285 -22.36 -4.36 24.85
C ASP A 285 -21.14 -4.13 23.94
N LEU A 286 -20.29 -5.14 23.75
CA LEU A 286 -19.15 -5.05 22.84
C LEU A 286 -19.63 -5.10 21.38
N VAL A 287 -20.59 -5.97 21.08
CA VAL A 287 -21.17 -6.09 19.74
C VAL A 287 -22.03 -4.86 19.39
N ASP A 288 -22.65 -4.22 20.38
CA ASP A 288 -23.34 -2.93 20.20
C ASP A 288 -22.39 -1.86 19.66
N ARG A 289 -21.14 -1.81 20.12
CA ARG A 289 -20.11 -0.90 19.57
C ARG A 289 -19.80 -1.22 18.11
N PHE A 290 -19.71 -2.51 17.76
CA PHE A 290 -19.51 -2.92 16.37
C PHE A 290 -20.70 -2.48 15.50
N ILE A 291 -21.93 -2.72 15.96
CA ILE A 291 -23.13 -2.29 15.25
C ILE A 291 -23.12 -0.77 15.05
N ASP A 292 -22.77 0.02 16.07
CA ASP A 292 -22.68 1.48 15.96
C ASP A 292 -21.67 1.93 14.89
N ILE A 293 -20.49 1.31 14.85
CA ILE A 293 -19.47 1.56 13.80
C ILE A 293 -20.01 1.27 12.41
N VAL A 294 -20.79 0.19 12.26
CA VAL A 294 -21.33 -0.22 10.95
C VAL A 294 -22.51 0.65 10.54
N GLU A 295 -23.41 1.00 11.47
CA GLU A 295 -24.56 1.87 11.22
C GLU A 295 -24.11 3.28 10.79
N HIS A 296 -23.09 3.83 11.45
CA HIS A 296 -22.56 5.17 11.16
C HIS A 296 -21.35 5.17 10.20
N ARG A 297 -20.98 4.00 9.66
CA ARG A 297 -19.88 3.83 8.69
C ARG A 297 -18.51 4.31 9.18
N TYR A 298 -18.19 4.19 10.47
CA TYR A 298 -16.91 4.60 11.08
C TYR A 298 -15.74 3.62 10.86
N GLY A 299 -15.90 2.62 9.99
CA GLY A 299 -14.90 1.55 9.84
C GLY A 299 -13.56 2.02 9.27
N HIS A 300 -13.55 2.90 8.27
CA HIS A 300 -12.28 3.45 7.73
C HIS A 300 -11.65 4.44 8.72
N ALA A 301 -12.47 5.20 9.47
CA ALA A 301 -11.97 6.04 10.55
C ALA A 301 -11.30 5.20 11.65
N LEU A 302 -11.90 4.08 12.05
CA LEU A 302 -11.31 3.13 12.98
C LEU A 302 -9.97 2.59 12.46
N ALA A 303 -9.92 2.14 11.20
CA ALA A 303 -8.70 1.63 10.60
C ALA A 303 -7.59 2.71 10.53
N ALA A 304 -7.95 3.98 10.27
CA ALA A 304 -7.02 5.11 10.30
C ALA A 304 -6.44 5.36 11.70
N LEU A 305 -7.25 5.19 12.75
CA LEU A 305 -6.76 5.31 14.14
C LEU A 305 -5.73 4.20 14.46
N VAL A 306 -5.95 2.98 13.95
CA VAL A 306 -4.99 1.88 14.12
C VAL A 306 -3.71 2.12 13.33
N GLU A 307 -3.82 2.56 12.08
CA GLU A 307 -2.67 2.93 11.24
C GLU A 307 -1.83 4.02 11.92
N ARG A 308 -2.49 5.05 12.48
CA ARG A 308 -1.82 6.12 13.23
C ARG A 308 -1.10 5.59 14.47
N ALA A 309 -1.75 4.75 15.29
CA ALA A 309 -1.11 4.17 16.46
C ALA A 309 0.11 3.30 16.08
N LYS A 310 0.04 2.53 14.98
CA LYS A 310 1.18 1.78 14.44
C LYS A 310 2.34 2.72 14.09
N ILE A 311 2.06 3.84 13.41
CA ILE A 311 3.07 4.84 13.04
C ILE A 311 3.68 5.48 14.30
N GLU A 312 2.87 5.92 15.27
CA GLU A 312 3.34 6.49 16.53
C GLU A 312 4.28 5.53 17.30
N LEU A 313 3.98 4.23 17.29
CA LEU A 313 4.79 3.20 17.94
C LEU A 313 6.17 2.97 17.31
N THR A 314 6.45 3.54 16.13
CA THR A 314 7.80 3.52 15.56
C THR A 314 8.76 4.42 16.36
N GLU A 315 8.26 5.52 16.92
CA GLU A 315 9.03 6.50 17.69
C GLU A 315 8.74 6.43 19.19
N GLN A 316 7.51 6.05 19.58
CA GLN A 316 7.06 6.00 20.97
C GLN A 316 6.98 4.57 21.52
N SER A 317 6.98 4.42 22.84
CA SER A 317 6.85 3.13 23.52
C SER A 317 5.41 2.67 23.71
N SER A 318 4.45 3.59 23.64
CA SER A 318 3.01 3.30 23.66
C SER A 318 2.25 4.30 22.78
N ALA A 319 1.05 3.90 22.35
CA ALA A 319 0.10 4.72 21.60
C ALA A 319 -1.33 4.35 22.01
N GLU A 320 -2.23 5.31 22.01
CA GLU A 320 -3.64 5.11 22.40
C GLU A 320 -4.57 5.20 21.19
N VAL A 321 -5.39 4.16 21.00
CA VAL A 321 -6.47 4.15 20.01
C VAL A 321 -7.77 4.54 20.72
N MET A 322 -8.12 5.82 20.64
CA MET A 322 -9.38 6.34 21.17
C MET A 322 -10.48 6.37 20.10
N VAL A 323 -11.57 5.65 20.35
CA VAL A 323 -12.73 5.54 19.45
C VAL A 323 -13.94 6.20 20.09
N ALA A 324 -14.46 7.23 19.43
CA ALA A 324 -15.71 7.88 19.79
C ALA A 324 -16.86 7.26 18.97
N LEU A 325 -17.94 6.91 19.65
CA LEU A 325 -19.15 6.30 19.10
C LEU A 325 -20.37 7.15 19.48
N THR A 326 -21.54 6.82 18.93
CA THR A 326 -22.78 7.51 19.27
C THR A 326 -23.21 7.19 20.70
N GLY A 327 -22.84 8.07 21.65
CA GLY A 327 -23.17 7.92 23.07
C GLY A 327 -22.22 7.03 23.88
N ALA A 328 -21.13 6.55 23.28
CA ALA A 328 -20.10 5.77 23.96
C ALA A 328 -18.69 6.16 23.48
N LYS A 329 -17.69 5.77 24.26
CA LYS A 329 -16.29 5.81 23.83
C LYS A 329 -15.55 4.62 24.41
N PHE A 330 -14.55 4.14 23.69
CA PHE A 330 -13.60 3.18 24.25
C PHE A 330 -12.19 3.57 23.81
N ALA A 331 -11.22 3.19 24.63
CA ALA A 331 -9.82 3.38 24.35
C ALA A 331 -9.08 2.07 24.56
N THR A 332 -8.03 1.86 23.78
CA THR A 332 -7.08 0.76 23.99
C THR A 332 -5.68 1.32 23.87
N GLU A 333 -4.85 1.07 24.88
CA GLU A 333 -3.43 1.42 24.84
C GLU A 333 -2.66 0.23 24.27
N ILE A 334 -1.80 0.51 23.29
CA ILE A 334 -0.95 -0.46 22.62
C ILE A 334 0.49 -0.08 22.94
N SER A 335 1.29 -1.05 23.40
CA SER A 335 2.73 -0.85 23.59
C SER A 335 3.52 -1.25 22.33
N ARG A 336 4.73 -0.71 22.17
CA ARG A 336 5.67 -1.12 21.11
C ARG A 336 5.94 -2.62 21.15
N ALA A 337 6.16 -3.17 22.35
CA ALA A 337 6.33 -4.61 22.53
C ALA A 337 5.08 -5.39 22.09
N GLY A 338 3.88 -4.83 22.31
CA GLY A 338 2.62 -5.40 21.82
C GLY A 338 2.52 -5.41 20.30
N LEU A 339 2.92 -4.32 19.63
CA LEU A 339 3.04 -4.27 18.17
C LEU A 339 4.04 -5.32 17.67
N GLU A 340 5.27 -5.31 18.20
CA GLU A 340 6.35 -6.22 17.80
C GLU A 340 5.95 -7.69 17.96
N ALA A 341 5.33 -8.07 19.09
CA ALA A 341 4.83 -9.41 19.30
C ALA A 341 3.72 -9.80 18.30
N THR A 342 2.89 -8.83 17.91
CA THR A 342 1.78 -9.04 16.95
C THR A 342 2.30 -9.31 15.53
N ILE A 343 3.37 -8.62 15.12
CA ILE A 343 3.90 -8.70 13.75
C ILE A 343 5.14 -9.60 13.63
N ALA A 344 5.66 -10.14 14.72
CA ALA A 344 6.95 -10.87 14.76
C ALA A 344 7.06 -11.94 13.68
N ARG A 345 6.04 -12.78 13.53
CA ARG A 345 6.03 -13.86 12.53
C ARG A 345 6.13 -13.34 11.09
N ASP A 346 5.45 -12.23 10.79
CA ASP A 346 5.46 -11.67 9.44
C ASP A 346 6.80 -10.96 9.17
N ILE A 347 7.40 -10.32 10.17
CA ILE A 347 8.76 -9.76 10.06
C ILE A 347 9.81 -10.86 9.90
N GLU A 348 9.67 -12.00 10.59
CA GLU A 348 10.56 -13.16 10.38
C GLU A 348 10.50 -13.67 8.94
N ARG A 349 9.30 -13.71 8.33
CA ARG A 349 9.12 -14.08 6.92
C ARG A 349 9.78 -13.07 5.99
N VAL A 350 9.58 -11.77 6.23
CA VAL A 350 10.24 -10.67 5.49
C VAL A 350 11.77 -10.83 5.55
N ALA A 351 12.34 -11.04 6.74
CA ALA A 351 13.78 -11.22 6.91
C ALA A 351 14.29 -12.51 6.22
N ALA A 352 13.52 -13.59 6.26
CA ALA A 352 13.84 -14.82 5.53
C ALA A 352 13.89 -14.59 4.01
N THR A 353 12.91 -13.85 3.45
CA THR A 353 12.88 -13.49 2.03
C THR A 353 14.08 -12.62 1.64
N VAL A 354 14.50 -11.66 2.49
CA VAL A 354 15.75 -10.89 2.25
C VAL A 354 16.97 -11.83 2.20
N GLY A 355 17.05 -12.78 3.13
CA GLY A 355 18.12 -13.78 3.15
C GLY A 355 18.13 -14.69 1.91
N GLU A 356 16.95 -15.02 1.37
CA GLU A 356 16.81 -15.72 0.09
C GLU A 356 17.28 -14.88 -1.09
N THR A 357 16.90 -13.59 -1.16
CA THR A 357 17.34 -12.69 -2.23
C THR A 357 18.87 -12.54 -2.25
N ILE A 358 19.52 -12.45 -1.09
CA ILE A 358 20.98 -12.40 -1.00
C ILE A 358 21.62 -13.71 -1.52
N ARG A 359 21.03 -14.86 -1.18
CA ARG A 359 21.51 -16.17 -1.66
C ARG A 359 21.38 -16.31 -3.17
N ASP A 360 20.25 -15.90 -3.73
CA ASP A 360 19.98 -15.97 -5.17
C ASP A 360 20.88 -15.04 -5.97
N ALA A 361 21.25 -13.89 -5.40
CA ALA A 361 22.22 -12.98 -6.00
C ALA A 361 23.64 -13.57 -6.04
N GLN A 362 23.89 -14.69 -5.35
CA GLN A 362 25.18 -15.37 -5.27
C GLN A 362 26.32 -14.47 -4.76
N VAL A 363 26.00 -13.52 -3.88
CA VAL A 363 26.96 -12.61 -3.25
C VAL A 363 27.08 -12.89 -1.75
N LYS A 364 28.23 -12.54 -1.17
CA LYS A 364 28.40 -12.60 0.29
C LYS A 364 27.65 -11.43 0.92
N PRO A 365 26.97 -11.61 2.07
CA PRO A 365 26.32 -10.50 2.78
C PRO A 365 27.27 -9.32 3.09
N THR A 366 28.54 -9.61 3.36
CA THR A 366 29.57 -8.58 3.63
C THR A 366 30.03 -7.82 2.38
N ALA A 367 29.64 -8.26 1.17
CA ALA A 367 29.93 -7.56 -0.07
C ALA A 367 28.87 -6.50 -0.40
N ILE A 368 27.70 -6.55 0.27
CA ILE A 368 26.66 -5.53 0.16
C ILE A 368 27.09 -4.34 1.03
N THR A 369 27.35 -3.20 0.39
CA THR A 369 27.91 -2.01 1.04
C THR A 369 26.88 -0.91 1.25
N ALA A 370 25.71 -1.04 0.64
CA ALA A 370 24.62 -0.08 0.73
C ALA A 370 23.28 -0.81 0.95
N VAL A 371 22.43 -0.25 1.80
CA VAL A 371 21.06 -0.73 2.00
C VAL A 371 20.09 0.44 1.92
N PHE A 372 19.12 0.30 1.03
CA PHE A 372 18.09 1.29 0.75
C PHE A 372 16.81 0.85 1.39
N LEU A 373 16.32 1.66 2.30
CA LEU A 373 15.04 1.44 2.95
C LEU A 373 14.05 2.43 2.32
N THR A 374 13.09 1.90 1.58
CA THR A 374 11.97 2.65 0.99
C THR A 374 10.64 2.02 1.43
N GLY A 375 9.56 2.80 1.36
CA GLY A 375 8.26 2.41 1.89
C GLY A 375 8.17 2.61 3.41
N GLY A 376 7.04 3.17 3.85
CA GLY A 376 6.86 3.61 5.25
C GLY A 376 6.93 2.50 6.29
N SER A 377 6.73 1.22 5.91
CA SER A 377 6.80 0.11 6.87
C SER A 377 8.24 -0.24 7.28
N THR A 378 9.25 0.23 6.55
CA THR A 378 10.67 0.07 6.93
C THR A 378 11.04 0.88 8.18
N ALA A 379 10.23 1.87 8.57
CA ALA A 379 10.41 2.64 9.80
C ALA A 379 10.13 1.82 11.07
N ILE A 380 9.50 0.65 10.95
CA ILE A 380 9.22 -0.23 12.09
C ILE A 380 10.55 -0.75 12.69
N PRO A 381 10.84 -0.50 13.98
CA PRO A 381 12.11 -0.82 14.60
C PRO A 381 12.53 -2.29 14.45
N LEU A 382 11.60 -3.23 14.71
CA LEU A 382 11.85 -4.67 14.60
C LEU A 382 12.24 -5.06 13.17
N ALA A 383 11.53 -4.54 12.16
CA ALA A 383 11.83 -4.80 10.75
C ALA A 383 13.22 -4.30 10.38
N ARG A 384 13.51 -3.03 10.72
CA ARG A 384 14.81 -2.40 10.46
C ARG A 384 15.95 -3.18 11.13
N GLN A 385 15.78 -3.58 12.39
CA GLN A 385 16.79 -4.34 13.12
C GLN A 385 17.08 -5.69 12.44
N GLN A 386 16.05 -6.47 12.10
CA GLN A 386 16.24 -7.80 11.51
C GLN A 386 16.86 -7.72 10.11
N ILE A 387 16.46 -6.76 9.29
CA ILE A 387 16.98 -6.58 7.94
C ILE A 387 18.45 -6.14 7.98
N LEU A 388 18.80 -5.15 8.81
CA LEU A 388 20.17 -4.65 8.91
C LEU A 388 21.13 -5.70 9.49
N ALA A 389 20.65 -6.62 10.33
CA ALA A 389 21.44 -7.74 10.83
C ALA A 389 21.92 -8.68 9.72
N LEU A 390 21.21 -8.75 8.59
CA LEU A 390 21.59 -9.57 7.43
C LEU A 390 22.72 -8.94 6.62
N VAL A 391 22.91 -7.62 6.70
CA VAL A 391 23.90 -6.86 5.91
C VAL A 391 24.73 -5.92 6.81
N PRO A 392 25.54 -6.47 7.73
CA PRO A 392 26.16 -5.69 8.81
C PRO A 392 27.22 -4.68 8.36
N GLN A 393 27.67 -4.73 7.11
CA GLN A 393 28.65 -3.79 6.53
C GLN A 393 27.99 -2.72 5.65
N ALA A 394 26.68 -2.82 5.43
CA ALA A 394 25.96 -1.89 4.57
C ALA A 394 25.74 -0.56 5.29
N SER A 395 26.03 0.53 4.59
CA SER A 395 25.61 1.86 5.02
C SER A 395 24.13 2.02 4.72
N VAL A 396 23.35 2.45 5.72
CA VAL A 396 21.93 2.73 5.53
C VAL A 396 21.79 4.03 4.77
N ILE A 397 21.07 3.98 3.67
CA ILE A 397 20.77 5.16 2.88
C ILE A 397 19.28 5.40 2.97
N GLU A 398 18.95 6.50 3.63
CA GLU A 398 17.57 6.96 3.79
C GLU A 398 17.19 7.66 2.49
N GLY A 399 16.44 6.95 1.65
CA GLY A 399 15.79 7.56 0.50
C GLY A 399 14.60 8.41 0.94
N ASP A 400 14.09 9.25 0.04
CA ASP A 400 12.72 9.72 0.19
C ASP A 400 11.80 8.49 0.14
N MET A 401 11.21 8.16 1.28
CA MET A 401 10.40 6.95 1.51
C MET A 401 9.21 6.83 0.55
N PHE A 402 8.81 7.92 -0.11
CA PHE A 402 7.66 7.95 -1.00
C PHE A 402 8.00 8.45 -2.41
N GLY A 403 9.04 9.27 -2.58
CA GLY A 403 9.36 9.90 -3.86
C GLY A 403 10.33 9.14 -4.77
N SER A 404 11.20 8.30 -4.20
CA SER A 404 12.32 7.67 -4.95
C SER A 404 11.86 6.76 -6.10
N VAL A 405 10.77 6.03 -5.91
CA VAL A 405 10.17 5.17 -6.94
C VAL A 405 9.68 6.03 -8.12
N GLY A 406 8.89 7.07 -7.87
CA GLY A 406 8.37 7.95 -8.92
C GLY A 406 9.47 8.61 -9.76
N LEU A 407 10.55 9.08 -9.12
CA LEU A 407 11.72 9.63 -9.80
C LEU A 407 12.42 8.58 -10.67
N GLY A 408 12.63 7.37 -10.14
CA GLY A 408 13.19 6.24 -10.86
C GLY A 408 12.38 5.81 -12.09
N LEU A 409 11.05 5.81 -11.97
CA LEU A 409 10.14 5.50 -13.07
C LEU A 409 10.21 6.58 -14.16
N ALA A 410 10.38 7.86 -13.80
CA ALA A 410 10.59 8.93 -14.78
C ALA A 410 11.88 8.72 -15.59
N LEU A 411 12.97 8.31 -14.92
CA LEU A 411 14.23 7.97 -15.57
C LEU A 411 14.08 6.77 -16.52
N ASP A 412 13.31 5.77 -16.10
CA ASP A 412 13.01 4.63 -16.95
C ASP A 412 12.16 5.01 -18.16
N ALA A 413 11.18 5.89 -17.97
CA ALA A 413 10.33 6.42 -19.03
C ALA A 413 11.16 7.20 -20.07
N GLN A 414 12.09 8.04 -19.63
CA GLN A 414 13.01 8.76 -20.51
C GLN A 414 13.89 7.84 -21.35
N ARG A 415 14.31 6.70 -20.79
CA ARG A 415 15.10 5.71 -21.54
C ARG A 415 14.27 4.97 -22.59
N LYS A 416 12.99 4.69 -22.28
CA LYS A 416 12.11 3.89 -23.15
C LYS A 416 11.38 4.72 -24.21
N PHE A 417 11.00 5.95 -23.90
CA PHE A 417 10.12 6.78 -24.74
C PHE A 417 10.75 8.11 -25.18
N GLY A 418 11.92 8.45 -24.62
CA GLY A 418 12.64 9.70 -24.86
C GLY A 418 13.28 9.90 -26.23
#